data_AF-A0A535I2R4-F1
#
_entry.id   AF-A0A535I2R4-F1
#
_cell.length_a   1.000
_cell.length_b   1.000
_cell.length_c   1.000
_cell.angle_alpha   90.00
_cell.angle_beta   90.00
_cell.angle_gamma   90.00
#
_symmetry.space_group_name_H-M   'P 1'
#
loop_
_entity.id
_entity.type
_entity.pdbx_description
1 polymer ?
#
loop_
_entity_poly.entity_id
_entity_poly.type
_entity_poly.pdbx_seq_one_letter_code
_entity_poly.pdbx_strand_id
1 'polypeptide(L)'
;MQLIEVSAIGVRAAIVRMTSPAAKLVWLIFPMIHLGESAYYEQVEQKMAECDLVLAEGVDSRIVSALTSSYRLAANSARGVVAQRSEPRAIDHMTVQQSDISGTEFDAAWRKMPIGLRLGIPLLAPLYGLWLRYVANPDDWQPKLQTDDLPSNEEVLLEGQEPAFFELVMHQRNEHLFHQILAVQERWGELGKVVGVAWGAKHIGAVVHYLSDPWNYIARSGEWVTVFDYTK
;
A
#
# COMPACT_ATOMS: atom_id res chain seq x y z
N MET A 1 -0.09 14.27 10.32
CA MET A 1 -0.10 14.47 8.86
C MET A 1 -1.25 13.65 8.28
N GLN A 2 -2.05 14.20 7.38
CA GLN A 2 -3.11 13.44 6.71
C GLN A 2 -2.57 12.85 5.41
N LEU A 3 -2.66 11.53 5.24
CA LEU A 3 -2.12 10.79 4.09
C LEU A 3 -3.18 10.42 3.06
N ILE A 4 -4.40 10.13 3.53
CA ILE A 4 -5.58 9.93 2.68
C ILE A 4 -6.67 10.88 3.17
N GLU A 5 -7.36 11.49 2.22
CA GLU A 5 -8.52 12.33 2.47
C GLU A 5 -9.74 11.70 1.82
N VAL A 6 -10.76 11.44 2.63
CA VAL A 6 -12.09 11.00 2.19
C VAL A 6 -13.06 12.14 2.43
N SER A 7 -13.78 12.54 1.40
CA SER A 7 -14.69 13.70 1.45
C SER A 7 -15.91 13.49 0.54
N ALA A 8 -16.87 14.42 0.61
CA ALA A 8 -18.05 14.38 -0.26
C ALA A 8 -17.71 14.54 -1.76
N ILE A 9 -16.56 15.11 -2.10
CA ILE A 9 -16.15 15.32 -3.50
C ILE A 9 -15.31 14.16 -4.07
N GLY A 10 -14.90 13.21 -3.22
CA GLY A 10 -14.04 12.11 -3.63
C GLY A 10 -12.99 11.73 -2.62
N VAL A 11 -12.02 10.93 -3.09
CA VAL A 11 -10.88 10.46 -2.30
C VAL A 11 -9.58 10.87 -2.94
N ARG A 12 -8.65 11.31 -2.10
CA ARG A 12 -7.32 11.75 -2.50
C ARG A 12 -6.26 11.09 -1.63
N ALA A 13 -5.15 10.72 -2.24
CA ALA A 13 -3.96 10.22 -1.56
C ALA A 13 -2.83 11.23 -1.70
N ALA A 14 -2.11 11.50 -0.61
CA ALA A 14 -0.95 12.38 -0.61
C ALA A 14 0.31 11.58 -0.93
N ILE A 15 0.95 11.89 -2.05
CA ILE A 15 2.33 11.46 -2.32
C ILE A 15 3.25 12.40 -1.55
N VAL A 16 3.96 11.86 -0.56
CA VAL A 16 4.74 12.66 0.39
C VAL A 16 6.22 12.59 0.06
N ARG A 17 6.86 13.76 -0.08
CA ARG A 17 8.31 13.88 -0.16
C ARG A 17 8.89 14.12 1.23
N MET A 18 9.73 13.20 1.69
CA MET A 18 10.44 13.29 2.95
C MET A 18 11.93 13.56 2.73
N THR A 19 12.47 14.54 3.46
CA THR A 19 13.90 14.92 3.40
C THR A 19 14.47 15.01 4.81
N SER A 20 15.74 14.69 4.99
CA SER A 20 16.45 14.91 6.25
C SER A 20 17.53 15.97 6.09
N PRO A 21 17.76 16.87 7.07
CA PRO A 21 18.94 17.74 7.06
C PRO A 21 20.27 16.97 7.14
N ALA A 22 20.22 15.73 7.64
CA ALA A 22 21.38 14.89 7.89
C ALA A 22 21.70 13.92 6.73
N ALA A 23 20.85 13.82 5.71
CA ALA A 23 21.03 12.93 4.56
C ALA A 23 20.71 13.64 3.25
N LYS A 24 21.34 13.21 2.15
CA LYS A 24 21.03 13.70 0.79
C LYS A 24 19.97 12.86 0.09
N LEU A 25 19.73 11.65 0.58
CA LEU A 25 18.67 10.76 0.13
C LEU A 25 17.30 11.41 0.34
N VAL A 26 16.42 11.26 -0.65
CA VAL A 26 15.04 11.73 -0.59
C VAL A 26 14.09 10.54 -0.71
N TRP A 27 13.11 10.47 0.17
CA TRP A 27 12.05 9.46 0.10
C TRP A 27 10.78 10.05 -0.51
N LEU A 28 10.23 9.37 -1.51
CA LEU A 28 8.88 9.60 -2.01
C LEU A 28 7.98 8.47 -1.52
N ILE A 29 6.91 8.81 -0.83
CA ILE A 29 5.99 7.84 -0.25
C ILE A 29 4.72 7.84 -1.08
N PHE A 30 4.36 6.67 -1.62
CA PHE A 30 3.20 6.46 -2.47
C PHE A 30 2.21 5.54 -1.75
N PRO A 31 1.16 6.10 -1.12
CA PRO A 31 0.09 5.29 -0.55
C PRO A 31 -0.67 4.63 -1.69
N MET A 32 -0.60 3.30 -1.77
CA MET A 32 -1.26 2.51 -2.79
C MET A 32 -2.64 2.06 -2.32
N ILE A 33 -3.65 2.29 -3.14
CA ILE A 33 -5.02 1.81 -2.93
C ILE A 33 -5.31 0.73 -3.96
N HIS A 34 -5.89 -0.40 -3.52
CA HIS A 34 -6.04 -1.59 -4.37
C HIS A 34 -7.10 -1.44 -5.47
N LEU A 35 -8.07 -0.55 -5.28
CA LEU A 35 -9.09 -0.16 -6.24
C LEU A 35 -9.17 1.35 -6.37
N GLY A 36 -9.14 1.86 -7.59
CA GLY A 36 -9.17 3.29 -7.87
C GLY A 36 -9.48 3.56 -9.33
N GLU A 37 -9.59 4.84 -9.68
CA GLU A 37 -9.68 5.23 -11.08
C GLU A 37 -8.34 5.05 -11.81
N SER A 38 -8.38 4.71 -13.09
CA SER A 38 -7.16 4.58 -13.92
C SER A 38 -6.22 5.80 -13.85
N ALA A 39 -6.78 7.02 -13.85
CA ALA A 39 -6.03 8.27 -13.78
C ALA A 39 -5.20 8.43 -12.49
N TYR A 40 -5.62 7.81 -11.38
CA TYR A 40 -4.86 7.78 -10.14
C TYR A 40 -3.54 7.02 -10.34
N TYR A 41 -3.62 5.81 -10.86
CA TYR A 41 -2.44 4.97 -11.10
C TYR A 41 -1.50 5.57 -12.13
N GLU A 42 -2.03 6.23 -13.16
CA GLU A 42 -1.22 6.94 -14.16
C GLU A 42 -0.42 8.10 -13.53
N GLN A 43 -1.04 8.90 -12.65
CA GLN A 43 -0.34 9.98 -11.94
C GLN A 43 0.70 9.44 -10.96
N VAL A 44 0.39 8.34 -10.27
CA VAL A 44 1.33 7.66 -9.38
C VAL A 44 2.53 7.13 -10.18
N GLU A 45 2.32 6.45 -11.31
CA GLU A 45 3.40 5.97 -12.19
C GLU A 45 4.25 7.12 -12.74
N GLN A 46 3.63 8.23 -13.16
CA GLN A 46 4.34 9.45 -13.61
C GLN A 46 5.23 10.01 -12.51
N LYS A 47 4.75 10.02 -11.27
CA LYS A 47 5.51 10.52 -10.13
C LYS A 47 6.62 9.56 -9.68
N MET A 48 6.38 8.25 -9.78
CA MET A 48 7.40 7.22 -9.54
C MET A 48 8.57 7.35 -10.51
N ALA A 49 8.36 7.88 -11.72
CA ALA A 49 9.44 8.14 -12.66
C ALA A 49 10.50 9.15 -12.16
N GLU A 50 10.23 9.89 -11.07
CA GLU A 50 11.25 10.72 -10.39
C GLU A 50 12.26 9.88 -9.58
N CYS A 51 11.95 8.62 -9.29
CA CYS A 51 12.75 7.74 -8.44
C CYS A 51 13.86 7.03 -9.21
N ASP A 52 15.00 6.82 -8.55
CA ASP A 52 16.05 5.90 -8.98
C ASP A 52 15.73 4.45 -8.58
N LEU A 53 15.02 4.27 -7.47
CA LEU A 53 14.61 2.98 -6.90
C LEU A 53 13.20 3.10 -6.33
N VAL A 54 12.35 2.11 -6.54
CA VAL A 54 11.05 1.98 -5.88
C VAL A 54 11.00 0.66 -5.12
N LEU A 55 10.80 0.75 -3.81
CA LEU A 55 10.48 -0.38 -2.94
C LEU A 55 8.98 -0.64 -3.08
N ALA A 56 8.63 -1.73 -3.77
CA ALA A 56 7.25 -2.07 -4.09
C ALA A 56 6.73 -3.23 -3.23
N GLU A 57 5.46 -3.14 -2.85
CA GLU A 57 4.70 -4.22 -2.21
C GLU A 57 4.40 -5.35 -3.19
N GLY A 58 4.57 -6.59 -2.73
CA GLY A 58 4.28 -7.76 -3.56
C GLY A 58 4.82 -9.05 -2.97
N VAL A 59 3.92 -9.98 -2.65
CA VAL A 59 4.28 -11.34 -2.21
C VAL A 59 3.90 -12.33 -3.30
N ASP A 60 4.90 -13.04 -3.84
CA ASP A 60 4.68 -14.14 -4.80
C ASP A 60 4.16 -15.40 -4.10
N SER A 61 2.87 -15.40 -3.75
CA SER A 61 2.19 -16.54 -3.13
C SER A 61 0.80 -16.74 -3.74
N ARG A 62 0.43 -18.01 -3.96
CA ARG A 62 -0.93 -18.38 -4.37
C ARG A 62 -1.97 -18.01 -3.31
N ILE A 63 -1.58 -18.05 -2.03
CA ILE A 63 -2.45 -17.68 -0.91
C ILE A 63 -2.72 -16.18 -0.98
N VAL A 64 -1.67 -15.36 -1.09
CA VAL A 64 -1.81 -13.90 -1.24
C VAL A 64 -2.59 -13.54 -2.50
N SER A 65 -2.35 -14.24 -3.62
CA SER A 65 -3.13 -14.07 -4.84
C SER A 65 -4.63 -14.34 -4.63
N ALA A 66 -4.99 -15.35 -3.83
CA ALA A 66 -6.38 -15.62 -3.47
C ALA A 66 -6.95 -14.57 -2.51
N LEU A 67 -6.20 -14.14 -1.49
CA LEU A 67 -6.61 -13.11 -0.53
C LEU A 67 -6.90 -11.77 -1.23
N THR A 68 -6.05 -11.38 -2.18
CA THR A 68 -6.17 -10.14 -2.96
C THR A 68 -7.08 -10.28 -4.20
N SER A 69 -7.66 -11.46 -4.43
CA SER A 69 -8.51 -11.71 -5.60
C SER A 69 -9.79 -10.89 -5.59
N SER A 70 -10.26 -10.50 -4.40
CA SER A 70 -11.43 -9.63 -4.20
C SER A 70 -11.30 -8.35 -5.04
N TYR A 71 -10.15 -7.67 -4.99
CA TYR A 71 -9.89 -6.45 -5.75
C TYR A 71 -9.90 -6.69 -7.26
N ARG A 72 -9.22 -7.73 -7.74
CA ARG A 72 -9.19 -8.04 -9.19
C ARG A 72 -10.58 -8.38 -9.72
N LEU A 73 -11.39 -9.07 -8.93
CA LEU A 73 -12.75 -9.44 -9.30
C LEU A 73 -13.72 -8.26 -9.19
N ALA A 74 -13.50 -7.36 -8.23
CA ALA A 74 -14.25 -6.12 -8.08
C ALA A 74 -13.88 -5.07 -9.14
N ALA A 75 -12.76 -5.21 -9.87
CA ALA A 75 -12.43 -4.31 -10.97
C ALA A 75 -13.59 -4.24 -11.99
N ASN A 76 -13.89 -3.04 -12.48
CA ASN A 76 -15.05 -2.73 -13.34
C ASN A 76 -16.42 -2.93 -12.65
N SER A 77 -16.49 -2.95 -11.32
CA SER A 77 -17.75 -2.82 -10.56
C SER A 77 -18.44 -1.47 -10.81
N ALA A 78 -17.65 -0.44 -11.12
CA ALA A 78 -18.11 0.87 -11.57
C ALA A 78 -17.28 1.36 -12.77
N ARG A 79 -17.82 2.36 -13.48
CA ARG A 79 -17.14 2.94 -14.65
C ARG A 79 -15.81 3.57 -14.24
N GLY A 80 -14.72 3.15 -14.89
CA GLY A 80 -13.39 3.69 -14.66
C GLY A 80 -12.63 3.09 -13.47
N VAL A 81 -13.28 2.23 -12.67
CA VAL A 81 -12.65 1.55 -11.52
C VAL A 81 -11.81 0.37 -11.99
N VAL A 82 -10.53 0.41 -11.67
CA VAL A 82 -9.55 -0.62 -11.99
C VAL A 82 -8.84 -1.09 -10.72
N ALA A 83 -8.30 -2.31 -10.75
CA ALA A 83 -7.44 -2.80 -9.70
C ALA A 83 -6.00 -2.35 -9.92
N GLN A 84 -5.31 -2.08 -8.81
CA GLN A 84 -3.87 -1.83 -8.79
C GLN A 84 -3.11 -2.98 -9.50
N ARG A 85 -2.10 -2.62 -10.28
CA ARG A 85 -1.16 -3.60 -10.85
C ARG A 85 -0.20 -4.09 -9.78
N SER A 86 0.13 -5.38 -9.84
CA SER A 86 1.06 -6.01 -8.90
C SER A 86 2.47 -5.41 -8.96
N GLU A 87 2.87 -4.84 -10.10
CA GLU A 87 4.18 -4.23 -10.26
C GLU A 87 4.05 -2.87 -10.99
N PRO A 88 4.68 -1.80 -10.48
CA PRO A 88 4.87 -0.57 -11.24
C PRO A 88 5.67 -0.84 -12.51
N ARG A 89 5.39 -0.09 -13.57
CA ARG A 89 6.16 -0.20 -14.82
C ARG A 89 7.56 0.39 -14.61
N ALA A 90 8.59 -0.45 -14.74
CA ALA A 90 9.97 0.00 -14.77
C ALA A 90 10.21 0.92 -16.00
N ILE A 91 11.04 1.94 -15.80
CA ILE A 91 11.51 2.89 -16.81
C ILE A 91 13.04 2.85 -16.76
N ASP A 92 13.73 3.12 -17.86
CA ASP A 92 15.18 2.86 -18.05
C ASP A 92 16.10 3.26 -16.87
N HIS A 93 15.81 4.34 -16.14
CA HIS A 93 16.61 4.81 -14.99
C HIS A 93 16.08 4.39 -13.61
N MET A 94 14.85 3.86 -13.53
CA MET A 94 14.17 3.48 -12.30
C MET A 94 14.20 1.96 -12.12
N THR A 95 14.78 1.50 -11.00
CA THR A 95 14.69 0.09 -10.59
C THR A 95 13.48 -0.13 -9.70
N VAL A 96 12.68 -1.16 -9.96
CA VAL A 96 11.63 -1.62 -9.04
C VAL A 96 12.17 -2.82 -8.28
N GLN A 97 12.18 -2.73 -6.96
CA GLN A 97 12.58 -3.81 -6.05
C GLN A 97 11.34 -4.29 -5.30
N GLN A 98 11.06 -5.59 -5.37
CA GLN A 98 10.11 -6.24 -4.48
C GLN A 98 10.69 -6.23 -3.06
N SER A 99 10.03 -5.52 -2.14
CA SER A 99 10.54 -5.25 -0.79
C SER A 99 9.68 -5.88 0.31
N ASP A 100 8.90 -6.89 -0.06
CA ASP A 100 8.04 -7.65 0.84
C ASP A 100 8.70 -8.94 1.31
N ILE A 101 8.07 -9.59 2.29
CA ILE A 101 8.45 -10.95 2.67
C ILE A 101 8.28 -11.89 1.48
N SER A 102 9.13 -12.92 1.43
CA SER A 102 9.02 -13.92 0.36
C SER A 102 7.70 -14.68 0.45
N GLY A 103 7.23 -15.19 -0.69
CA GLY A 103 6.06 -16.07 -0.72
C GLY A 103 6.22 -17.30 0.18
N THR A 104 7.42 -17.86 0.26
CA THR A 104 7.72 -18.99 1.15
C THR A 104 7.63 -18.64 2.63
N GLU A 105 8.07 -17.46 3.03
CA GLU A 105 7.95 -16.97 4.40
C GLU A 105 6.49 -16.70 4.75
N PHE A 106 5.76 -16.04 3.84
CA PHE A 106 4.33 -15.81 3.99
C PHE A 106 3.57 -17.13 4.14
N ASP A 107 3.80 -18.10 3.27
CA ASP A 107 3.13 -19.41 3.30
C ASP A 107 3.47 -20.19 4.58
N ALA A 108 4.69 -20.06 5.09
CA ALA A 108 5.09 -20.66 6.36
C ALA A 108 4.38 -20.02 7.56
N ALA A 109 4.24 -18.70 7.57
CA ALA A 109 3.48 -17.99 8.59
C ALA A 109 1.98 -18.31 8.49
N TRP A 110 1.42 -18.32 7.29
CA TRP A 110 0.01 -18.65 7.04
C TRP A 110 -0.37 -20.04 7.54
N ARG A 111 0.52 -21.03 7.38
CA ARG A 111 0.29 -22.40 7.88
C ARG A 111 0.11 -22.47 9.39
N LYS A 112 0.62 -21.50 10.16
CA LYS A 112 0.45 -21.44 11.62
C LYS A 112 -0.91 -20.88 12.04
N MET A 113 -1.68 -20.32 11.12
CA MET A 113 -2.99 -19.72 11.42
C MET A 113 -4.04 -20.79 11.81
N PRO A 114 -5.06 -20.40 12.60
CA PRO A 114 -6.23 -21.26 12.84
C PRO A 114 -6.87 -21.74 11.53
N ILE A 115 -7.30 -23.00 11.51
CA ILE A 115 -7.79 -23.65 10.27
C ILE A 115 -8.97 -22.91 9.62
N GLY A 116 -9.83 -22.29 10.46
CA GLY A 116 -10.95 -21.47 9.99
C GLY A 116 -10.50 -20.26 9.17
N LEU A 117 -9.44 -19.56 9.60
CA LEU A 117 -8.89 -18.43 8.84
C LEU A 117 -8.16 -18.91 7.59
N ARG A 118 -7.39 -20.00 7.72
CA ARG A 118 -6.59 -20.57 6.62
C ARG A 118 -7.42 -20.94 5.40
N LEU A 119 -8.62 -21.48 5.63
CA LEU A 119 -9.52 -21.92 4.57
C LEU A 119 -10.60 -20.89 4.26
N GLY A 120 -11.11 -20.20 5.28
CA GLY A 120 -12.21 -19.26 5.16
C GLY A 120 -11.85 -18.02 4.34
N ILE A 121 -10.74 -17.34 4.66
CA ILE A 121 -10.42 -16.06 4.01
C ILE A 121 -10.13 -16.25 2.50
N PRO A 122 -9.28 -17.19 2.06
CA PRO A 122 -9.03 -17.39 0.63
C PRO A 122 -10.28 -17.83 -0.16
N LEU A 123 -11.24 -18.49 0.51
CA LEU A 123 -12.51 -18.89 -0.09
C LEU A 123 -13.49 -17.71 -0.20
N LEU A 124 -13.57 -16.87 0.83
CA LEU A 124 -14.52 -15.75 0.90
C LEU A 124 -14.07 -14.55 0.08
N ALA A 125 -12.76 -14.29 -0.04
CA ALA A 125 -12.22 -13.17 -0.80
C ALA A 125 -12.74 -13.09 -2.26
N PRO A 126 -12.70 -14.16 -3.08
CA PRO A 126 -13.22 -14.09 -4.44
C PRO A 126 -14.75 -13.91 -4.48
N LEU A 127 -15.48 -14.52 -3.55
CA LEU A 127 -16.94 -14.36 -3.46
C LEU A 127 -17.30 -12.90 -3.13
N TYR A 128 -16.54 -12.28 -2.24
CA TYR A 128 -16.70 -10.87 -1.89
C TYR A 128 -16.44 -9.96 -3.09
N GLY A 129 -15.36 -10.21 -3.85
CA GLY A 129 -15.08 -9.45 -5.08
C GLY A 129 -16.18 -9.57 -6.14
N LEU A 130 -16.76 -10.75 -6.32
CA LEU A 130 -17.90 -10.97 -7.22
C LEU A 130 -19.17 -10.27 -6.71
N TRP A 131 -19.41 -10.29 -5.41
CA TRP A 131 -20.53 -9.57 -4.80
C TRP A 131 -20.39 -8.05 -5.01
N LEU A 132 -19.20 -7.50 -4.82
CA LEU A 132 -18.92 -6.08 -5.12
C LEU A 132 -19.17 -5.72 -6.58
N ARG A 133 -18.86 -6.64 -7.50
CA ARG A 133 -19.02 -6.43 -8.93
C ARG A 133 -20.46 -6.47 -9.41
N TYR A 134 -21.25 -7.42 -8.91
CA TYR A 134 -22.57 -7.73 -9.49
C TYR A 134 -23.76 -7.32 -8.62
N VAL A 135 -23.53 -7.07 -7.33
CA VAL A 135 -24.63 -6.89 -6.36
C VAL A 135 -24.52 -5.57 -5.62
N ALA A 136 -23.32 -5.22 -5.13
CA ALA A 136 -23.16 -4.03 -4.30
C ALA A 136 -23.28 -2.74 -5.13
N ASN A 137 -23.95 -1.72 -4.57
CA ASN A 137 -24.00 -0.40 -5.18
C ASN A 137 -22.63 0.29 -5.04
N PRO A 138 -21.97 0.71 -6.13
CA PRO A 138 -20.71 1.44 -6.07
C PRO A 138 -20.69 2.63 -5.11
N ASP A 139 -21.80 3.34 -4.96
CA ASP A 139 -21.87 4.51 -4.08
C ASP A 139 -21.81 4.13 -2.58
N ASP A 140 -22.19 2.90 -2.24
CA ASP A 140 -22.24 2.42 -0.84
C ASP A 140 -20.92 1.81 -0.36
N TRP A 141 -20.17 1.15 -1.25
CA TRP A 141 -18.95 0.43 -0.88
C TRP A 141 -17.67 1.19 -1.18
N GLN A 142 -17.63 2.09 -2.19
CA GLN A 142 -16.42 2.87 -2.50
C GLN A 142 -15.91 3.61 -1.26
N PRO A 143 -16.74 4.39 -0.52
CA PRO A 143 -16.31 5.04 0.72
C PRO A 143 -15.74 4.09 1.79
N LYS A 144 -16.27 2.86 1.87
CA LYS A 144 -15.90 1.87 2.91
C LYS A 144 -14.62 1.12 2.58
N LEU A 145 -14.42 0.75 1.31
CA LEU A 145 -13.16 0.16 0.84
C LEU A 145 -11.97 1.11 1.01
N GLN A 146 -12.23 2.41 0.99
CA GLN A 146 -11.23 3.46 1.20
C GLN A 146 -10.86 3.64 2.67
N THR A 147 -11.75 3.30 3.60
CA THR A 147 -11.42 3.18 5.03
C THR A 147 -10.80 1.82 5.38
N ASP A 148 -11.11 0.76 4.64
CA ASP A 148 -10.51 -0.56 4.84
C ASP A 148 -9.04 -0.62 4.41
N ASP A 149 -8.60 0.26 3.50
CA ASP A 149 -7.17 0.47 3.19
C ASP A 149 -6.51 1.50 4.13
N LEU A 150 -7.21 1.99 5.16
CA LEU A 150 -6.70 2.84 6.24
C LEU A 150 -6.68 2.10 7.59
N PRO A 151 -5.73 2.39 8.49
CA PRO A 151 -5.82 1.87 9.84
C PRO A 151 -7.07 2.45 10.53
N SER A 152 -7.94 1.59 11.05
CA SER A 152 -9.08 2.06 11.85
C SER A 152 -8.61 2.55 13.22
N ASN A 153 -9.38 3.44 13.87
CA ASN A 153 -9.04 3.89 15.23
C ASN A 153 -8.98 2.72 16.23
N GLU A 154 -9.74 1.65 15.99
CA GLU A 154 -9.71 0.43 16.82
C GLU A 154 -8.43 -0.38 16.57
N GLU A 155 -7.98 -0.51 15.32
CA GLU A 155 -6.69 -1.14 14.97
C GLU A 155 -5.50 -0.37 15.57
N VAL A 156 -5.56 0.96 15.65
CA VAL A 156 -4.51 1.76 16.33
C VAL A 156 -4.53 1.54 17.85
N LEU A 157 -5.71 1.31 18.45
CA LEU A 157 -5.86 1.10 19.90
C LEU A 157 -5.50 -0.33 20.34
N LEU A 158 -5.50 -1.29 19.41
CA LEU A 158 -5.21 -2.70 19.66
C LEU A 158 -3.77 -3.10 19.33
N GLU A 159 -2.92 -2.13 18.95
CA GLU A 159 -1.50 -2.33 18.65
C GLU A 159 -0.79 -3.14 19.78
N GLY A 160 -0.33 -4.34 19.45
CA GLY A 160 0.29 -5.30 20.39
C GLY A 160 -0.64 -6.36 21.00
N GLN A 161 -1.94 -6.38 20.65
CA GLN A 161 -2.91 -7.45 20.98
C GLN A 161 -3.59 -8.01 19.72
N GLU A 162 -2.93 -7.85 18.57
CA GLU A 162 -3.53 -8.08 17.28
C GLU A 162 -3.83 -9.57 17.01
N PRO A 163 -4.96 -9.91 16.36
CA PRO A 163 -5.19 -11.26 15.87
C PRO A 163 -4.04 -11.71 14.95
N ALA A 164 -3.69 -13.00 14.98
CA ALA A 164 -2.55 -13.54 14.24
C ALA A 164 -2.53 -13.20 12.72
N PHE A 165 -3.70 -12.94 12.12
CA PHE A 165 -3.81 -12.44 10.75
C PHE A 165 -3.23 -11.03 10.59
N PHE A 166 -3.59 -10.08 11.49
CA PHE A 166 -3.08 -8.71 11.48
C PHE A 166 -1.58 -8.67 11.77
N GLU A 167 -1.09 -9.49 12.71
CA GLU A 167 0.34 -9.66 12.96
C GLU A 167 1.14 -10.03 11.70
N LEU A 168 0.62 -10.96 10.89
CA LEU A 168 1.26 -11.35 9.64
C LEU A 168 1.12 -10.27 8.56
N VAL A 169 -0.09 -9.75 8.36
CA VAL A 169 -0.39 -8.84 7.23
C VAL A 169 0.14 -7.44 7.45
N MET A 170 0.26 -6.98 8.71
CA MET A 170 0.73 -5.65 9.07
C MET A 170 2.16 -5.68 9.63
N HIS A 171 2.37 -6.28 10.80
CA HIS A 171 3.62 -6.13 11.55
C HIS A 171 4.81 -6.80 10.86
N GLN A 172 4.72 -8.09 10.53
CA GLN A 172 5.85 -8.82 9.91
C GLN A 172 6.27 -8.22 8.56
N ARG A 173 5.31 -7.75 7.77
CA ARG A 173 5.58 -7.10 6.48
C ARG A 173 6.22 -5.72 6.67
N ASN A 174 5.75 -4.94 7.65
CA ASN A 174 6.36 -3.66 8.01
C ASN A 174 7.80 -3.83 8.49
N GLU A 175 8.07 -4.80 9.36
CA GLU A 175 9.44 -5.06 9.84
C GLU A 175 10.38 -5.40 8.68
N HIS A 176 9.93 -6.24 7.74
CA HIS A 176 10.73 -6.54 6.56
C HIS A 176 11.00 -5.30 5.70
N LEU A 177 9.98 -4.50 5.44
CA LEU A 177 10.13 -3.23 4.70
C LEU A 177 11.10 -2.28 5.42
N PHE A 178 11.04 -2.18 6.74
CA PHE A 178 11.96 -1.33 7.52
C PHE A 178 13.41 -1.78 7.41
N HIS A 179 13.65 -3.09 7.38
CA HIS A 179 14.99 -3.62 7.08
C HIS A 179 15.47 -3.24 5.67
N GLN A 180 14.59 -3.23 4.67
CA GLN A 180 14.93 -2.78 3.32
C GLN A 180 15.21 -1.28 3.27
N ILE A 181 14.40 -0.46 3.95
CA ILE A 181 14.60 0.99 4.09
C ILE A 181 15.96 1.28 4.74
N LEU A 182 16.30 0.57 5.81
CA LEU A 182 17.59 0.68 6.48
C LEU A 182 18.75 0.38 5.53
N ALA A 183 18.69 -0.75 4.82
CA ALA A 183 19.73 -1.14 3.88
C ALA A 183 19.95 -0.10 2.77
N VAL A 184 18.86 0.51 2.28
CA VAL A 184 18.93 1.61 1.30
C VAL A 184 19.51 2.87 1.94
N GLN A 185 19.10 3.23 3.16
CA GLN A 185 19.62 4.39 3.88
C GLN A 185 21.14 4.29 4.09
N GLU A 186 21.64 3.11 4.50
CA GLU A 186 23.08 2.86 4.68
C GLU A 186 23.86 2.93 3.37
N ARG A 187 23.27 2.45 2.27
CA ARG A 187 23.93 2.41 0.96
C ARG A 187 23.90 3.76 0.25
N TRP A 188 22.78 4.48 0.31
CA TRP A 188 22.47 5.64 -0.54
C TRP A 188 22.24 6.94 0.24
N GLY A 189 22.35 6.95 1.58
CA GLY A 189 22.07 8.13 2.42
C GLY A 189 22.81 9.40 2.01
N GLU A 190 24.07 9.26 1.58
CA GLU A 190 24.93 10.36 1.12
C GLU A 190 24.87 10.60 -0.40
N LEU A 191 24.18 9.74 -1.13
CA LEU A 191 23.93 9.89 -2.55
C LEU A 191 22.66 10.72 -2.70
N GLY A 192 22.70 11.76 -3.53
CA GLY A 192 21.53 12.61 -3.82
C GLY A 192 20.48 11.89 -4.68
N LYS A 193 20.07 10.70 -4.26
CA LYS A 193 19.15 9.79 -4.94
C LYS A 193 17.73 9.97 -4.43
N VAL A 194 16.77 9.55 -5.24
CA VAL A 194 15.35 9.57 -4.89
C VAL A 194 14.85 8.13 -4.82
N VAL A 195 14.29 7.75 -3.68
CA VAL A 195 13.76 6.40 -3.46
C VAL A 195 12.27 6.46 -3.16
N GLY A 196 11.49 5.68 -3.90
CA GLY A 196 10.07 5.51 -3.70
C GLY A 196 9.75 4.37 -2.74
N VAL A 197 8.72 4.54 -1.91
CA VAL A 197 8.06 3.44 -1.19
C VAL A 197 6.62 3.37 -1.67
N ALA A 198 6.31 2.32 -2.44
CA ALA A 198 5.01 2.06 -3.03
C ALA A 198 4.34 0.93 -2.27
N TRP A 199 3.51 1.29 -1.28
CA TRP A 199 2.95 0.34 -0.33
C TRP A 199 1.49 0.64 -0.01
N GLY A 200 0.73 -0.37 0.36
CA GLY A 200 -0.67 -0.27 0.75
C GLY A 200 -0.87 0.85 1.77
N ALA A 201 -1.86 1.70 1.56
CA ALA A 201 -2.08 2.93 2.33
C ALA A 201 -2.13 2.68 3.85
N LYS A 202 -2.56 1.48 4.26
CA LYS A 202 -2.60 0.99 5.64
C LYS A 202 -1.24 1.00 6.35
N HIS A 203 -0.15 0.81 5.60
CA HIS A 203 1.21 0.71 6.13
C HIS A 203 1.97 2.04 6.14
N ILE A 204 1.53 3.01 5.35
CA ILE A 204 2.25 4.27 5.10
C ILE A 204 2.47 5.08 6.37
N GLY A 205 1.51 5.06 7.31
CA GLY A 205 1.67 5.71 8.61
C GLY A 205 2.92 5.20 9.35
N ALA A 206 3.12 3.88 9.38
CA ALA A 206 4.25 3.24 10.01
C ALA A 206 5.57 3.56 9.28
N VAL A 207 5.57 3.60 7.93
CA VAL A 207 6.73 4.00 7.13
C VAL A 207 7.15 5.44 7.42
N VAL A 208 6.20 6.37 7.45
CA VAL A 208 6.48 7.79 7.74
C VAL A 208 7.07 7.93 9.14
N HIS A 209 6.50 7.23 10.13
CA HIS A 209 6.99 7.25 11.50
C HIS A 209 8.43 6.68 11.58
N TYR A 210 8.67 5.54 10.93
CA TYR A 210 9.98 4.91 10.87
C TYR A 210 11.05 5.76 10.17
N LEU A 211 10.68 6.62 9.22
CA LEU A 211 11.61 7.58 8.62
C LEU A 211 11.82 8.82 9.51
N SER A 212 10.79 9.24 10.24
CA SER A 212 10.84 10.46 11.04
C SER A 212 11.64 10.26 12.33
N ASP A 213 11.34 9.19 13.09
CA ASP A 213 11.81 9.02 14.47
C ASP A 213 13.30 8.68 14.57
N PRO A 214 13.83 7.64 13.89
CA PRO A 214 15.23 7.26 13.98
C PRO A 214 16.14 8.11 13.07
N TRP A 215 15.60 8.67 11.98
CA TRP A 215 16.39 9.24 10.88
C TRP A 215 16.14 10.73 10.62
N ASN A 216 15.26 11.37 11.41
CA ASN A 216 14.93 12.80 11.34
C ASN A 216 14.47 13.28 9.95
N TYR A 217 13.81 12.41 9.18
CA TYR A 217 13.16 12.84 7.95
C TYR A 217 11.90 13.65 8.27
N ILE A 218 11.67 14.70 7.48
CA ILE A 218 10.53 15.60 7.63
C ILE A 218 9.78 15.62 6.30
N ALA A 219 8.45 15.53 6.37
CA ALA A 219 7.59 15.77 5.23
C ALA A 219 7.72 17.23 4.77
N ARG A 220 8.26 17.46 3.57
CA ARG A 220 8.47 18.81 3.02
C ARG A 220 7.36 19.27 2.09
N SER A 221 6.75 18.33 1.39
CA SER A 221 5.68 18.59 0.42
C SER A 221 4.83 17.35 0.27
N GLY A 222 3.54 17.56 0.02
CA GLY A 222 2.59 16.52 -0.34
C GLY A 222 1.88 16.91 -1.63
N GLU A 223 1.84 16.01 -2.59
CA GLU A 223 1.06 16.15 -3.81
C GLU A 223 -0.21 15.30 -3.69
N TRP A 224 -1.37 15.92 -3.78
CA TRP A 224 -2.64 15.21 -3.68
C TRP A 224 -3.05 14.65 -5.03
N VAL A 225 -3.21 13.33 -5.10
CA VAL A 225 -3.67 12.62 -6.29
C VAL A 225 -5.05 12.04 -6.01
N THR A 226 -6.00 12.30 -6.90
CA THR A 226 -7.37 11.80 -6.78
C THR A 226 -7.45 10.32 -7.08
N VAL A 227 -7.90 9.52 -6.11
CA VAL A 227 -8.18 8.09 -6.23
C VAL A 227 -9.56 7.86 -6.85
N PHE A 228 -10.54 8.64 -6.39
CA PHE A 228 -11.93 8.64 -6.89
C PHE A 228 -12.48 10.06 -6.94
N ASP A 229 -13.16 10.40 -8.01
CA ASP A 229 -13.86 11.67 -8.18
C ASP A 229 -15.37 11.44 -8.22
N TYR A 230 -16.07 11.86 -7.17
CA TYR A 230 -17.53 11.67 -7.03
C TYR A 230 -18.34 12.77 -7.72
N THR A 231 -17.69 13.73 -8.37
CA THR A 231 -18.37 14.86 -9.03
C THR A 231 -18.65 14.62 -10.52
N LYS A 232 -18.27 13.44 -11.04
CA LYS A 232 -18.40 13.04 -12.44
C LYS A 232 -19.78 12.51 -12.83
#